data_AF-A0A328S5G9-F1
#
_entry.id   AF-A0A328S5G9-F1
#
_cell.length_a   1.000
_cell.length_b   1.000
_cell.length_c   1.000
_cell.angle_alpha   90.00
_cell.angle_beta   90.00
_cell.angle_gamma   90.00
#
_symmetry.space_group_name_H-M   'P 1'
#
loop_
_entity.id
_entity.type
_entity.pdbx_description
1 polymer ?
#
loop_
_entity_poly.entity_id
_entity_poly.type
_entity_poly.pdbx_seq_one_letter_code
_entity_poly.pdbx_strand_id
1 'polypeptide(L)'
;MEKAYDDAIVNESDLVLFNALEHLPENVTKARVYYPESIEGSFNYTEHPDLIMNNYQIVCTKLHRRTFLEENDIHFDENGLFEDVFFHVKSIVKSCRISYINEFLYNYRRIDLNTRQFNSIRSKKCVTF
;
A
#
# COMPACT_ATOMS: atom_id res chain seq x y z
N MET A 1 14.04 -3.43 4.26
CA MET A 1 13.66 -4.16 3.03
C MET A 1 13.97 -5.64 3.14
N GLU A 2 15.15 -6.06 3.61
CA GLU A 2 15.52 -7.48 3.80
C GLU A 2 14.45 -8.29 4.55
N LYS A 3 13.99 -7.83 5.72
CA LYS A 3 12.89 -8.48 6.47
C LYS A 3 11.62 -8.74 5.66
N ALA A 4 11.21 -7.78 4.82
CA ALA A 4 10.01 -7.92 3.98
C ALA A 4 10.22 -8.98 2.89
N TYR A 5 11.45 -9.12 2.39
CA TYR A 5 11.80 -10.13 1.41
C TYR A 5 11.83 -11.53 2.04
N ASP A 6 12.43 -11.67 3.22
CA ASP A 6 12.48 -12.95 3.93
C ASP A 6 11.07 -13.43 4.31
N ASP A 7 10.23 -12.52 4.81
CA ASP A 7 8.83 -12.80 5.11
C ASP A 7 8.05 -13.24 3.87
N ALA A 8 8.28 -12.60 2.72
CA ALA A 8 7.67 -12.98 1.44
C ALA A 8 8.03 -14.41 1.03
N ILE A 9 9.28 -14.84 1.26
CA ILE A 9 9.72 -16.20 0.95
C ILE A 9 9.05 -17.20 1.89
N VAL A 10 9.09 -16.92 3.21
CA VAL A 10 8.56 -17.83 4.25
C VAL A 10 7.05 -18.05 4.07
N ASN A 11 6.30 -16.99 3.76
CA ASN A 11 4.85 -17.05 3.62
C ASN A 11 4.36 -17.28 2.18
N GLU A 12 5.28 -17.39 1.21
CA GLU A 12 4.99 -17.43 -0.22
C GLU A 12 4.05 -16.28 -0.67
N SER A 13 4.27 -15.09 -0.11
CA SER A 13 3.36 -13.96 -0.25
C SER A 13 3.32 -13.38 -1.66
N ASP A 14 2.12 -13.07 -2.13
CA ASP A 14 1.88 -12.18 -3.27
C ASP A 14 2.18 -10.71 -2.89
N LEU A 15 1.89 -10.39 -1.63
CA LEU A 15 1.96 -9.05 -1.07
C LEU A 15 2.42 -9.09 0.39
N VAL A 16 3.44 -8.32 0.74
CA VAL A 16 3.83 -8.09 2.14
C VAL A 16 3.49 -6.67 2.53
N LEU A 17 2.67 -6.53 3.57
CA LEU A 17 2.32 -5.27 4.20
C LEU A 17 3.32 -4.96 5.33
N PHE A 18 3.66 -3.68 5.50
CA PHE A 18 4.49 -3.23 6.61
C PHE A 18 4.20 -1.77 6.99
N ASN A 19 4.55 -1.38 8.21
CA ASN A 19 4.30 -0.03 8.69
C ASN A 19 5.28 0.96 8.07
N ALA A 20 4.88 2.24 8.03
CA ALA A 20 5.75 3.32 7.58
C ALA A 20 5.58 4.57 8.44
N LEU A 21 6.63 5.38 8.44
CA LEU A 21 6.58 6.74 8.97
C LEU A 21 6.31 7.69 7.80
N GLU A 22 5.22 8.44 7.90
CA GLU A 22 4.88 9.50 6.95
C GLU A 22 5.38 10.84 7.47
N HIS A 23 6.35 11.44 6.78
CA HIS A 23 6.89 12.75 7.08
C HIS A 23 6.15 13.82 6.28
N LEU A 24 5.57 14.78 6.99
CA LEU A 24 4.77 15.88 6.47
C LEU A 24 5.54 17.21 6.61
N PRO A 25 5.03 18.31 6.04
CA PRO A 25 5.59 19.63 6.28
C PRO A 25 5.64 19.95 7.78
N GLU A 26 6.44 20.97 8.14
CA GLU A 26 6.58 21.43 9.53
C GLU A 26 7.14 20.36 10.49
N ASN A 27 7.93 19.41 9.96
CA ASN A 27 8.52 18.29 10.71
C ASN A 27 7.49 17.38 11.42
N VAL A 28 6.25 17.38 10.96
CA VAL A 28 5.22 16.48 11.49
C VAL A 28 5.47 15.08 10.96
N THR A 29 5.50 14.07 11.84
CA THR A 29 5.59 12.66 11.45
C THR A 29 4.36 11.90 11.94
N LYS A 30 3.77 11.08 11.07
CA LYS A 30 2.63 10.21 11.38
C LYS A 30 3.00 8.75 11.17
N ALA A 31 2.65 7.91 12.14
CA ALA A 31 2.73 6.46 11.95
C ALA A 31 1.60 6.00 11.04
N ARG A 32 1.93 5.17 10.06
CA ARG A 32 0.99 4.44 9.22
C ARG A 32 1.10 2.96 9.57
N VAL A 33 0.06 2.47 10.23
CA VAL A 33 -0.02 1.12 10.80
C VAL A 33 -1.25 0.44 10.21
N TYR A 34 -1.09 -0.79 9.69
CA TYR A 34 -2.23 -1.58 9.22
C TYR A 34 -2.96 -2.21 10.41
N TYR A 35 -2.23 -2.92 11.27
CA TYR A 35 -2.78 -3.58 12.45
C TYR A 35 -1.91 -3.30 13.69
N PRO A 36 -2.51 -3.23 14.88
CA PRO A 36 -1.75 -3.03 16.12
C PRO A 36 -0.84 -4.22 16.46
N GLU A 37 -1.16 -5.41 15.94
CA GLU A 37 -0.47 -6.67 16.23
C GLU A 37 -0.05 -7.35 14.92
N SER A 38 1.00 -8.18 14.98
CA SER A 38 1.40 -9.02 13.84
C SER A 38 0.32 -10.05 13.54
N ILE A 39 0.15 -10.36 12.25
CA ILE A 39 -0.69 -11.48 11.82
C ILE A 39 0.25 -12.62 11.44
N GLU A 40 0.06 -13.78 12.05
CA GLU A 40 0.88 -14.96 11.73
C GLU A 40 0.43 -15.56 10.40
N GLY A 41 1.41 -15.95 9.57
CA GLY A 41 1.15 -16.59 8.29
C GLY A 41 0.65 -15.62 7.21
N SER A 42 -0.03 -16.20 6.22
CA SER A 42 -0.66 -15.44 5.13
C SER A 42 -2.18 -15.50 5.25
N PHE A 43 -2.82 -14.42 4.82
CA PHE A 43 -4.27 -14.24 4.79
C PHE A 43 -4.69 -13.63 3.44
N ASN A 44 -5.98 -13.48 3.21
CA ASN A 44 -6.51 -12.71 2.08
C ASN A 44 -7.56 -11.67 2.51
N TYR A 45 -8.06 -10.90 1.55
CA TYR A 45 -8.99 -9.80 1.84
C TYR A 45 -10.33 -10.27 2.45
N THR A 46 -10.74 -11.53 2.29
CA THR A 46 -12.02 -12.01 2.86
C THR A 46 -11.95 -12.13 4.38
N GLU A 47 -10.76 -12.39 4.92
CA GLU A 47 -10.47 -12.42 6.36
C GLU A 47 -10.29 -10.99 6.90
N HIS A 48 -9.82 -10.08 6.05
CA HIS A 48 -9.45 -8.71 6.39
C HIS A 48 -9.97 -7.67 5.37
N PRO A 49 -11.30 -7.51 5.24
CA PRO A 49 -11.91 -6.70 4.18
C PRO A 49 -11.65 -5.20 4.30
N ASP A 50 -11.31 -4.73 5.51
CA ASP A 50 -10.93 -3.34 5.78
C ASP A 50 -9.66 -2.93 5.01
N LEU A 51 -8.83 -3.88 4.58
CA LEU A 51 -7.65 -3.60 3.75
C LEU A 51 -7.98 -3.09 2.36
N ILE A 52 -9.15 -3.40 1.81
CA ILE A 52 -9.54 -2.94 0.47
C ILE A 52 -9.58 -1.40 0.44
N MET A 53 -10.21 -0.81 1.44
CA MET A 53 -10.43 0.64 1.56
C MET A 53 -9.93 1.18 2.90
N ASN A 54 -8.64 1.00 3.17
CA ASN A 54 -7.99 1.59 4.34
C ASN A 54 -7.43 3.00 4.05
N ASN A 55 -6.98 3.69 5.10
CA ASN A 55 -6.31 4.99 4.98
C ASN A 55 -4.85 4.88 4.47
N TYR A 56 -4.44 3.72 3.98
CA TYR A 56 -3.05 3.36 3.72
C TYR A 56 -2.83 2.76 2.31
N GLN A 57 -3.32 3.49 1.31
CA GLN A 57 -3.30 3.12 -0.11
C GLN A 57 -2.01 3.53 -0.84
N ILE A 58 -0.91 3.72 -0.08
CA ILE A 58 0.38 4.07 -0.66
C ILE A 58 1.02 2.78 -1.17
N VAL A 59 1.36 2.72 -2.46
CA VAL A 59 1.89 1.50 -3.08
C VAL A 59 3.30 1.18 -2.58
N CYS A 60 4.14 2.20 -2.40
CA CYS A 60 5.55 2.06 -1.97
C CYS A 60 5.73 1.49 -0.55
N THR A 61 4.66 1.40 0.24
CA THR A 61 4.70 0.86 1.61
C THR A 61 4.24 -0.59 1.67
N LYS A 62 4.46 -1.32 0.58
CA LYS A 62 4.15 -2.73 0.42
C LYS A 62 5.18 -3.36 -0.51
N LEU A 63 5.52 -4.62 -0.29
CA LEU A 63 6.35 -5.39 -1.22
C LEU A 63 5.45 -6.29 -2.05
N HIS A 64 5.49 -6.13 -3.37
CA HIS A 64 4.68 -6.92 -4.30
C HIS A 64 5.57 -7.96 -4.99
N ARG A 65 5.08 -9.20 -5.08
CA ARG A 65 5.71 -10.22 -5.89
C ARG A 65 5.56 -9.87 -7.37
N ARG A 66 6.66 -9.83 -8.11
CA ARG A 66 6.66 -9.40 -9.51
C ARG A 66 5.76 -10.26 -10.39
N THR A 67 5.90 -11.59 -10.32
CA THR A 67 5.11 -12.52 -11.14
C THR A 67 3.62 -12.40 -10.83
N PHE A 68 3.25 -12.19 -9.57
CA PHE A 68 1.86 -11.92 -9.18
C PHE A 68 1.28 -10.68 -9.90
N LEU A 69 2.04 -9.58 -9.99
CA LEU A 69 1.59 -8.38 -10.70
C LEU A 69 1.41 -8.65 -12.20
N GLU A 70 2.38 -9.35 -12.81
CA GLU A 70 2.37 -9.68 -14.24
C GLU A 70 1.21 -10.64 -14.60
N GLU A 71 1.02 -11.71 -13.82
CA GLU A 71 -0.05 -12.71 -14.02
C GLU A 71 -1.45 -12.11 -13.86
N ASN A 72 -1.59 -11.05 -13.07
CA ASN A 72 -2.87 -10.41 -12.76
C ASN A 72 -3.11 -9.09 -13.50
N ASP A 73 -2.22 -8.69 -14.41
CA ASP A 73 -2.30 -7.44 -15.16
C ASP A 73 -2.48 -6.22 -14.24
N ILE A 74 -1.65 -6.15 -13.20
CA ILE A 74 -1.68 -5.07 -12.21
C ILE A 74 -0.58 -4.06 -12.53
N HIS A 75 -0.98 -2.95 -13.11
CA HIS A 75 -0.13 -1.81 -13.44
C HIS A 75 -0.83 -0.50 -13.05
N PHE A 76 -0.05 0.58 -12.95
CA PHE A 76 -0.62 1.91 -12.80
C PHE A 76 -1.39 2.29 -14.06
N ASP A 77 -2.51 2.98 -13.90
CA ASP A 77 -3.20 3.63 -15.00
C ASP A 77 -2.48 4.95 -15.31
N GLU A 78 -1.92 5.08 -16.52
CA GLU A 78 -1.16 6.26 -16.93
C GLU A 78 -2.04 7.49 -17.15
N ASN A 79 -3.34 7.29 -17.40
CA ASN A 79 -4.27 8.35 -17.78
C ASN A 79 -5.25 8.73 -16.66
N GLY A 80 -5.28 7.95 -15.58
CA GLY A 80 -6.18 8.13 -14.45
C GLY A 80 -5.68 9.10 -13.37
N LEU A 81 -6.62 9.73 -12.67
CA LEU A 81 -6.37 10.24 -11.32
C LEU A 81 -6.57 9.09 -10.32
N PHE A 82 -5.87 9.12 -9.19
CA PHE A 82 -5.97 8.09 -8.14
C PHE A 82 -5.43 6.71 -8.59
N GLU A 83 -4.43 6.70 -9.47
CA GLU A 83 -3.80 5.49 -10.00
C GLU A 83 -3.33 4.55 -8.87
N ASP A 84 -2.84 5.12 -7.77
CA ASP A 84 -2.35 4.43 -6.58
C ASP A 84 -3.50 3.66 -5.89
N VAL A 85 -4.69 4.26 -5.86
CA VAL A 85 -5.88 3.67 -5.22
C VAL A 85 -6.34 2.47 -6.03
N PHE A 86 -6.44 2.61 -7.36
CA PHE A 86 -6.80 1.49 -8.22
C PHE A 86 -5.78 0.36 -8.16
N PHE A 87 -4.48 0.70 -8.16
CA PHE A 87 -3.42 -0.28 -7.99
C PHE A 87 -3.56 -1.05 -6.67
N HIS A 88 -3.75 -0.32 -5.56
CA HIS A 88 -3.95 -0.89 -4.22
C HIS A 88 -5.16 -1.82 -4.16
N VAL A 89 -6.32 -1.37 -4.64
CA VAL A 89 -7.55 -2.18 -4.61
C VAL A 89 -7.37 -3.44 -5.44
N LYS A 90 -6.79 -3.35 -6.65
CA LYS A 90 -6.51 -4.51 -7.50
C LYS A 90 -5.53 -5.47 -6.82
N SER A 91 -4.45 -4.98 -6.22
CA SER A 91 -3.45 -5.84 -5.59
C SER A 91 -3.99 -6.54 -4.34
N ILE A 92 -4.79 -5.87 -3.52
CA ILE A 92 -5.42 -6.49 -2.35
C ILE A 92 -6.45 -7.55 -2.74
N VAL A 93 -7.38 -7.22 -3.65
CA VAL A 93 -8.49 -8.13 -3.99
C VAL A 93 -8.03 -9.37 -4.76
N LYS A 94 -6.99 -9.24 -5.59
CA LYS A 94 -6.46 -10.38 -6.37
C LYS A 94 -5.43 -11.22 -5.60
N SER A 95 -4.90 -10.72 -4.49
CA SER A 95 -3.89 -11.44 -3.70
C SER A 95 -4.54 -12.55 -2.88
N CYS A 96 -4.03 -13.77 -3.02
CA CYS A 96 -4.45 -14.91 -2.20
C CYS A 96 -3.59 -15.07 -0.95
N ARG A 97 -2.35 -14.54 -0.97
CA ARG A 97 -1.40 -14.64 0.14
C ARG A 97 -0.81 -13.28 0.47
N ILE A 98 -1.44 -12.62 1.43
CA ILE A 98 -0.98 -11.37 2.05
C ILE A 98 -0.34 -11.72 3.39
N SER A 99 0.87 -11.25 3.65
CA SER A 99 1.48 -11.30 4.97
C SER A 99 1.70 -9.89 5.52
N TYR A 100 1.87 -9.77 6.84
CA TYR A 100 2.02 -8.49 7.51
C TYR A 100 3.13 -8.48 8.55
N ILE A 101 4.05 -7.52 8.41
CA ILE A 101 5.10 -7.25 9.39
C ILE A 101 4.72 -5.99 10.18
N ASN A 102 4.52 -6.14 11.48
CA ASN A 102 4.28 -5.02 12.40
C ASN A 102 5.58 -4.26 12.74
N GLU A 103 6.30 -3.81 11.73
CA GLU A 103 7.53 -3.02 11.85
C GLU A 103 7.54 -1.84 10.87
N PHE A 104 8.19 -0.75 11.25
CA PHE A 104 8.37 0.43 10.41
C PHE A 104 9.52 0.21 9.42
N LEU A 105 9.20 -0.26 8.21
CA LEU A 105 10.21 -0.60 7.20
C LEU A 105 10.41 0.48 6.13
N TYR A 106 9.62 1.55 6.15
CA TYR A 106 9.66 2.59 5.13
C TYR A 106 9.43 3.99 5.71
N ASN A 107 10.08 4.98 5.10
CA ASN A 107 9.91 6.40 5.42
C ASN A 107 9.31 7.09 4.19
N TYR A 108 8.02 7.41 4.25
CA TYR A 108 7.30 8.08 3.18
C TYR A 108 7.37 9.59 3.37
N ARG A 109 8.04 10.29 2.45
CA ARG A 109 8.19 11.75 2.51
C ARG A 109 7.10 12.43 1.69
N ARG A 110 6.21 13.14 2.38
CA ARG A 110 5.15 13.98 1.80
C ARG A 110 5.32 15.43 2.26
N ILE A 111 6.50 15.99 1.96
CA ILE A 111 6.93 17.33 2.39
C ILE A 111 6.73 18.41 1.32
N ASP A 112 6.73 18.03 0.04
CA ASP A 112 6.51 18.95 -1.07
C ASP A 112 5.01 19.15 -1.30
N LEU A 113 4.57 20.41 -1.28
CA LEU A 113 3.18 20.80 -1.48
C LEU A 113 2.77 20.84 -2.96
N ASN A 114 3.72 20.73 -3.89
CA ASN A 114 3.49 20.76 -5.34
C ASN A 114 3.36 19.35 -5.96
N THR A 115 3.17 18.31 -5.15
CA THR A 115 2.97 16.95 -5.67
C THR A 115 1.59 16.76 -6.29
N ARG A 116 1.47 15.79 -7.21
CA ARG A 116 0.17 15.37 -7.77
C ARG A 116 -0.86 15.06 -6.67
N GLN A 117 -0.41 14.43 -5.59
CA GLN A 117 -1.27 14.06 -4.45
C GLN A 117 -1.78 15.28 -3.66
N PHE A 118 -0.96 16.30 -3.40
CA PHE A 118 -1.46 17.52 -2.74
C PHE A 118 -2.41 18.31 -3.64
N ASN A 119 -2.11 18.34 -4.94
CA ASN A 119 -2.95 19.01 -5.93
C ASN A 119 -4.31 18.33 -6.11
N SER A 120 -4.37 16.99 -6.02
CA SER A 120 -5.64 16.25 -6.11
C SER A 120 -6.55 16.55 -4.92
N ILE A 121 -6.01 16.61 -3.69
CA ILE A 121 -6.77 16.98 -2.47
C ILE A 121 -7.34 18.41 -2.57
N ARG A 122 -6.61 19.35 -3.19
CA ARG A 122 -7.05 20.74 -3.36
C ARG A 122 -8.06 20.91 -4.49
N SER A 123 -8.09 19.99 -5.44
CA SER A 123 -8.98 20.04 -6.60
C SER A 123 -10.43 19.70 -6.19
N LYS A 124 -11.38 20.58 -6.51
CA LYS A 124 -12.83 20.30 -6.37
C LYS A 124 -13.42 19.46 -7.53
N LYS A 125 -12.57 18.86 -8.37
CA LYS A 125 -13.05 18.04 -9.48
C LYS A 125 -13.52 16.69 -8.92
N CYS A 126 -14.83 16.51 -8.81
CA CYS A 126 -15.39 15.16 -8.70
C CYS A 126 -15.08 14.39 -9.98
N VAL A 127 -14.72 13.12 -9.84
CA VAL A 127 -14.63 12.20 -10.98
C VAL A 127 -16.06 11.95 -11.46
N THR A 128 -16.45 12.57 -12.57
CA THR A 128 -17.67 12.23 -13.30
C THR A 128 -17.37 11.00 -14.15
N PHE A 129 -18.04 9.89 -13.87
CA PHE A 129 -18.03 8.67 -14.66
C PHE A 129 -19.13 8.73 -15.74
#